data_AF-A0A0C5VFN8-F1
#
_entry.id   AF-A0A0C5VFN8-F1
#
_cell.length_a   1.000
_cell.length_b   1.000
_cell.length_c   1.000
_cell.angle_alpha   90.00
_cell.angle_beta   90.00
_cell.angle_gamma   90.00
#
_symmetry.space_group_name_H-M   'P 1'
#
loop_
_entity.id
_entity.type
_entity.pdbx_description
1 polymer ?
#
loop_
_entity_poly.entity_id
_entity_poly.type
_entity_poly.pdbx_seq_one_letter_code
_entity_poly.pdbx_strand_id
1 'polypeptide(L)'
;MAFQFSVFFVRGCDEKAIAVYEDVACIKSFDKPFSGIGISIPKFTSKDPELDELLALSKTLGLDESGDWAFMIYECFGGSIDYLYGYQNRKGAIYGPITEPSLEKVEDTYVEFMHNFGVGKNKALKFEPFERGYFDA
;
A
#
# COMPACT_ATOMS: atom_id res chain seq x y z
N MET A 1 -7.59 -14.91 13.16
CA MET A 1 -7.90 -15.20 11.75
C MET A 1 -6.87 -14.47 10.92
N ALA A 2 -6.25 -15.16 9.97
CA ALA A 2 -5.33 -14.54 9.03
C ALA A 2 -6.09 -13.57 8.12
N PHE A 3 -5.49 -12.44 7.76
CA PHE A 3 -5.99 -11.63 6.66
C PHE A 3 -4.82 -11.05 5.87
N GLN A 4 -5.06 -10.86 4.58
CA GLN A 4 -4.08 -10.38 3.64
C GLN A 4 -4.74 -9.37 2.72
N PHE A 5 -4.01 -8.35 2.33
CA PHE A 5 -4.44 -7.44 1.30
C PHE A 5 -3.27 -6.91 0.49
N SER A 6 -3.60 -6.39 -0.69
CA SER A 6 -2.70 -5.69 -1.59
C SER A 6 -3.30 -4.35 -1.97
N VAL A 7 -2.53 -3.28 -1.82
CA VAL A 7 -3.06 -1.91 -1.91
C VAL A 7 -2.04 -0.93 -2.46
N PHE A 8 -2.52 0.05 -3.22
CA PHE A 8 -1.80 1.29 -3.51
C PHE A 8 -2.25 2.40 -2.57
N PHE A 9 -1.31 3.01 -1.86
CA PHE A 9 -1.50 4.28 -1.18
C PHE A 9 -0.97 5.41 -2.04
N VAL A 10 -1.79 6.42 -2.29
CA VAL A 10 -1.43 7.55 -3.14
C VAL A 10 -1.63 8.84 -2.36
N ARG A 11 -0.61 9.71 -2.33
CA ARG A 11 -0.69 10.98 -1.59
C ARG A 11 -1.29 12.08 -2.46
N GLY A 12 -2.15 12.90 -1.88
CA GLY A 12 -2.68 14.11 -2.53
C GLY A 12 -3.52 13.84 -3.78
N CYS A 13 -4.06 12.62 -3.91
CA CYS A 13 -4.91 12.21 -5.00
C CYS A 13 -6.37 12.14 -4.51
N ASP A 14 -7.31 12.56 -5.35
CA ASP A 14 -8.75 12.47 -5.11
C ASP A 14 -9.29 11.18 -5.75
N GLU A 15 -10.25 10.51 -5.11
CA GLU A 15 -10.86 9.28 -5.63
C GLU A 15 -11.39 9.46 -7.06
N LYS A 16 -11.90 10.66 -7.39
CA LYS A 16 -12.45 10.97 -8.72
C LYS A 16 -11.39 11.04 -9.82
N ALA A 17 -10.11 11.19 -9.44
CA ALA A 17 -9.01 11.25 -10.39
C ALA A 17 -8.56 9.84 -10.83
N ILE A 18 -8.99 8.79 -10.12
CA ILE A 18 -8.61 7.42 -10.43
C ILE A 18 -9.49 6.84 -11.53
N ALA A 19 -8.85 6.30 -12.56
CA ALA A 19 -9.54 5.56 -13.60
C ALA A 19 -10.16 4.29 -13.02
N VAL A 20 -11.43 4.04 -13.36
CA VAL A 20 -12.09 2.78 -13.01
C VAL A 20 -11.39 1.65 -13.75
N TYR A 21 -10.79 0.73 -13.00
CA TYR A 21 -10.04 -0.42 -13.51
C TYR A 21 -10.60 -1.72 -12.94
N GLU A 22 -10.65 -2.78 -13.74
CA GLU A 22 -11.35 -4.03 -13.41
C GLU A 22 -10.76 -4.76 -12.19
N ASP A 23 -9.45 -4.63 -11.96
CA ASP A 23 -8.77 -5.27 -10.83
C ASP A 23 -8.88 -4.47 -9.52
N VAL A 24 -9.50 -3.28 -9.55
CA VAL A 24 -9.71 -2.45 -8.34
C VAL A 24 -10.96 -2.91 -7.62
N ALA A 25 -10.79 -3.44 -6.42
CA ALA A 25 -11.91 -3.88 -5.58
C ALA A 25 -12.53 -2.74 -4.76
N CYS A 26 -11.70 -1.81 -4.29
CA CYS A 26 -12.15 -0.72 -3.43
C CYS A 26 -11.21 0.48 -3.55
N ILE A 27 -11.77 1.68 -3.54
CA ILE A 27 -11.04 2.94 -3.40
C ILE A 27 -11.59 3.63 -2.15
N LYS A 28 -10.71 3.99 -1.21
CA LYS A 28 -11.07 4.75 -0.01
C LYS A 28 -10.12 5.92 0.21
N SER A 29 -10.67 7.11 0.34
CA SER A 29 -9.97 8.30 0.78
C SER A 29 -9.76 8.28 2.29
N PHE A 30 -8.65 8.87 2.71
CA PHE A 30 -8.33 9.09 4.12
C PHE A 30 -7.53 10.37 4.27
N ASP A 31 -7.70 11.05 5.41
CA ASP A 31 -7.02 12.33 5.71
C ASP A 31 -5.90 12.21 6.75
N LYS A 32 -5.72 11.01 7.31
CA LYS A 32 -4.71 10.71 8.32
C LYS A 32 -3.99 9.42 7.96
N PRO A 33 -2.66 9.33 8.20
CA PRO A 33 -1.77 10.35 8.74
C PRO A 33 -1.33 11.41 7.71
N PHE A 34 -1.76 11.25 6.46
CA PHE A 34 -1.69 12.20 5.36
C PHE A 34 -3.01 12.12 4.57
N SER A 35 -3.27 13.11 3.72
CA SER A 35 -4.42 13.07 2.80
C SER A 35 -4.07 12.33 1.52
N GLY A 36 -4.91 11.37 1.15
CA GLY A 36 -4.70 10.50 0.01
C GLY A 36 -5.79 9.45 -0.14
N ILE A 37 -5.50 8.45 -0.95
CA ILE A 37 -6.41 7.33 -1.24
C ILE A 37 -5.69 6.01 -1.12
N GLY A 38 -6.44 4.98 -0.74
CA GLY A 38 -6.07 3.58 -0.74
C GLY A 38 -6.85 2.86 -1.82
N ILE A 39 -6.15 2.23 -2.77
CA ILE A 39 -6.73 1.49 -3.90
C ILE A 39 -6.42 0.02 -3.67
N SER A 40 -7.42 -0.76 -3.28
CA SER A 40 -7.30 -2.21 -3.05
C SER A 40 -7.31 -2.96 -4.37
N ILE A 41 -6.32 -3.83 -4.59
CA ILE A 41 -6.12 -4.56 -5.86
C ILE A 41 -5.86 -6.05 -5.57
N PRO A 42 -6.91 -6.82 -5.21
CA PRO A 42 -6.77 -8.17 -4.67
C PRO A 42 -6.04 -9.18 -5.56
N LYS A 43 -5.89 -8.90 -6.86
CA LYS A 43 -5.12 -9.70 -7.80
C LYS A 43 -3.68 -9.99 -7.33
N PHE A 44 -3.08 -9.07 -6.58
CA PHE A 44 -1.71 -9.20 -6.07
C PHE A 44 -1.63 -9.78 -4.66
N THR A 45 -2.76 -10.14 -4.06
CA THR A 45 -2.80 -10.79 -2.74
C THR A 45 -2.13 -12.17 -2.78
N SER A 46 -2.04 -12.87 -3.91
CA SER A 46 -1.40 -14.20 -3.95
C SER A 46 -0.11 -14.25 -4.78
N LYS A 47 0.37 -13.10 -5.26
CA LYS A 47 1.56 -13.00 -6.10
C LYS A 47 2.22 -11.64 -5.91
N ASP A 48 3.50 -11.64 -5.58
CA ASP A 48 4.34 -10.45 -5.61
C ASP A 48 4.49 -9.95 -7.06
N PRO A 49 3.99 -8.75 -7.41
CA PRO A 49 4.13 -8.21 -8.76
C PRO A 49 5.53 -7.68 -9.02
N GLU A 50 5.97 -7.79 -10.26
CA GLU A 50 7.21 -7.12 -10.67
C GLU A 50 7.01 -5.60 -10.78
N LEU A 51 8.11 -4.85 -10.73
CA LEU A 51 8.06 -3.38 -10.81
C LEU A 51 7.37 -2.90 -12.09
N ASP A 52 7.64 -3.54 -13.23
CA ASP A 52 7.01 -3.18 -14.51
C ASP A 52 5.48 -3.37 -14.51
N GLU A 53 4.99 -4.40 -13.82
CA GLU A 53 3.55 -4.62 -13.63
C GLU A 53 2.93 -3.48 -12.81
N LEU A 54 3.60 -3.06 -11.74
CA LEU A 54 3.14 -1.96 -10.88
C LEU A 54 3.18 -0.60 -11.60
N LEU A 55 4.20 -0.35 -12.43
CA LEU A 55 4.30 0.87 -13.22
C LEU A 55 3.25 0.91 -14.33
N ALA A 56 2.97 -0.21 -14.99
CA ALA A 56 1.89 -0.29 -15.97
C ALA A 56 0.53 -0.04 -15.31
N LEU A 57 0.33 -0.58 -14.10
CA LEU A 57 -0.88 -0.37 -13.35
C LEU A 57 -1.01 1.07 -12.84
N SER A 58 0.08 1.67 -12.34
CA SER A 58 0.06 3.06 -11.88
C SER A 58 -0.32 4.01 -13.02
N LYS A 59 0.20 3.76 -14.24
CA LYS A 59 -0.19 4.47 -15.46
C LYS A 59 -1.67 4.32 -15.76
N THR A 60 -2.15 3.08 -15.71
CA THR A 60 -3.56 2.75 -16.02
C THR A 60 -4.54 3.39 -15.04
N LEU A 61 -4.16 3.47 -13.76
CA LEU A 61 -4.94 4.13 -12.71
C LEU A 61 -4.86 5.66 -12.75
N GLY A 62 -4.02 6.25 -13.63
CA GLY A 62 -3.80 7.70 -13.71
C GLY A 62 -2.88 8.25 -12.61
N LEU A 63 -2.06 7.39 -11.99
CA LEU A 63 -1.18 7.77 -10.88
C LEU A 63 0.14 8.42 -11.33
N ASP A 64 0.42 8.49 -12.64
CA ASP A 64 1.65 9.10 -13.14
C ASP A 64 1.77 10.59 -12.78
N GLU A 65 0.64 11.29 -12.69
CA GLU A 65 0.59 12.70 -12.28
C GLU A 65 0.60 12.85 -10.75
N SER A 66 0.29 11.77 -10.01
CA SER A 66 0.27 11.73 -8.55
C SER A 66 1.67 11.41 -8.03
N GLY A 67 2.41 12.44 -7.65
CA GLY A 67 3.87 12.38 -7.46
C GLY A 67 4.42 11.41 -6.41
N ASP A 68 3.59 10.85 -5.52
CA ASP A 68 4.02 9.91 -4.48
C ASP A 68 2.99 8.77 -4.31
N TRP A 69 3.42 7.52 -4.49
CA TRP A 69 2.61 6.32 -4.23
C TRP A 69 3.41 5.21 -3.54
N ALA A 70 2.72 4.32 -2.83
CA ALA A 70 3.30 3.13 -2.22
C ALA A 70 2.40 1.93 -2.51
N PHE A 71 2.94 0.90 -3.14
CA PHE A 71 2.28 -0.39 -3.26
C PHE A 71 2.76 -1.32 -2.16
N MET A 72 1.84 -2.08 -1.59
CA MET A 72 2.16 -3.01 -0.52
C MET A 72 1.25 -4.22 -0.53
N ILE A 73 1.85 -5.38 -0.28
CA ILE A 73 1.17 -6.61 0.14
C ILE A 73 1.48 -6.80 1.61
N TYR A 74 0.42 -6.99 2.39
CA TYR A 74 0.49 -7.05 3.84
C TYR A 74 -0.27 -8.29 4.31
N GLU A 75 0.39 -9.15 5.09
CA GLU A 75 -0.22 -10.32 5.72
C GLU A 75 -0.16 -10.20 7.23
N CYS A 76 -1.26 -10.58 7.89
CA CYS A 76 -1.36 -10.69 9.34
C CYS A 76 -1.94 -12.03 9.74
N PHE A 77 -1.27 -12.76 10.61
CA PHE A 77 -1.70 -14.00 11.23
C PHE A 77 -1.81 -13.81 12.75
N GLY A 78 -3.05 -13.73 13.24
CA GLY A 78 -3.27 -13.61 14.70
C GLY A 78 -3.05 -12.22 15.28
N GLY A 79 -2.89 -11.20 14.44
CA GLY A 79 -2.87 -9.78 14.83
C GLY A 79 -1.49 -9.10 14.75
N SER A 80 -0.46 -9.86 14.41
CA SER A 80 0.89 -9.33 14.11
C SER A 80 1.12 -9.34 12.60
N ILE A 81 2.02 -8.47 12.12
CA ILE A 81 2.48 -8.47 10.74
C ILE A 81 3.34 -9.72 10.55
N ASP A 82 3.04 -10.54 9.55
CA ASP A 82 3.80 -11.76 9.25
C ASP A 82 4.62 -11.63 7.96
N TYR A 83 4.11 -10.84 7.02
CA TYR A 83 4.77 -10.61 5.75
C TYR A 83 4.52 -9.19 5.26
N LEU A 84 5.58 -8.59 4.73
CA LEU A 84 5.53 -7.32 4.04
C LEU A 84 6.24 -7.44 2.70
N TYR A 85 5.53 -7.08 1.64
CA TYR A 85 6.08 -6.79 0.33
C TYR A 85 5.72 -5.36 -0.06
N GLY A 86 6.61 -4.63 -0.72
CA GLY A 86 6.20 -3.35 -1.28
C GLY A 86 7.21 -2.60 -2.13
N TYR A 87 6.67 -1.65 -2.88
CA TYR A 87 7.41 -0.63 -3.61
C TYR A 87 6.88 0.75 -3.26
N GLN A 88 7.72 1.76 -3.43
CA GLN A 88 7.32 3.15 -3.27
C GLN A 88 7.86 3.96 -4.43
N ASN A 89 7.07 4.89 -4.92
CA ASN A 89 7.54 6.02 -5.70
C ASN A 89 7.41 7.26 -4.82
N ARG A 90 8.53 7.96 -4.62
CA ARG A 90 8.54 9.23 -3.93
C ARG A 90 9.36 10.24 -4.72
N LYS A 91 8.75 11.36 -5.10
CA LYS A 91 9.37 12.43 -5.90
C LYS A 91 10.02 11.89 -7.19
N GLY A 92 9.40 10.90 -7.81
CA GLY A 92 9.88 10.26 -9.04
C GLY A 92 11.00 9.23 -8.84
N ALA A 93 11.43 8.95 -7.61
CA ALA A 93 12.38 7.90 -7.30
C ALA A 93 11.64 6.66 -6.79
N ILE A 94 11.94 5.50 -7.40
CA ILE A 94 11.38 4.21 -7.02
C ILE A 94 12.28 3.54 -5.99
N TYR A 95 11.67 3.01 -4.93
CA TYR A 95 12.31 2.26 -3.85
C TYR A 95 11.63 0.89 -3.73
N GLY A 96 12.45 -0.16 -3.56
CA GLY A 96 12.00 -1.55 -3.43
C GLY A 96 12.68 -2.49 -4.43
N PRO A 97 12.23 -3.76 -4.51
CA PRO A 97 11.24 -4.36 -3.62
C PRO A 97 11.78 -4.45 -2.19
N ILE A 98 10.91 -4.17 -1.23
CA ILE A 98 11.14 -4.57 0.15
C ILE A 98 10.36 -5.85 0.36
N THR A 99 11.02 -6.86 0.92
CA THR A 99 10.42 -8.15 1.25
C THR A 99 10.96 -8.56 2.61
N GLU A 100 10.08 -8.73 3.59
CA GLU A 100 10.47 -9.18 4.93
C GLU A 100 9.52 -10.26 5.44
N PRO A 101 9.95 -11.54 5.40
CA PRO A 101 9.18 -12.67 5.93
C PRO A 101 9.52 -12.98 7.40
N SER A 102 10.49 -12.30 8.03
CA SER A 102 10.87 -12.56 9.42
C SER A 102 9.96 -11.82 10.40
N LEU A 103 9.24 -12.58 11.25
CA LEU A 103 8.39 -12.03 12.31
C LEU A 103 9.10 -11.08 13.27
N GLU A 104 10.42 -11.26 13.46
CA GLU A 104 11.22 -10.42 14.36
C GLU A 104 11.56 -9.05 13.77
N LYS A 105 11.48 -8.91 12.43
CA LYS A 105 11.93 -7.71 11.70
C LYS A 105 10.83 -7.04 10.90
N VAL A 106 9.78 -7.76 10.54
CA VAL A 106 8.73 -7.29 9.64
C VAL A 106 8.02 -6.05 10.17
N GLU A 107 7.82 -5.92 11.49
CA GLU A 107 7.26 -4.70 12.08
C GLU A 107 8.19 -3.49 11.91
N ASP A 108 9.49 -3.65 12.20
CA ASP A 108 10.48 -2.58 12.04
C ASP A 108 10.63 -2.18 10.57
N THR A 109 10.69 -3.16 9.67
CA THR A 109 10.75 -2.94 8.22
C THR A 109 9.49 -2.24 7.72
N TYR A 110 8.32 -2.60 8.24
CA TYR A 110 7.06 -1.91 7.95
C TYR A 110 7.07 -0.45 8.43
N VAL A 111 7.51 -0.21 9.67
CA VAL A 111 7.59 1.13 10.23
C VAL A 111 8.57 1.99 9.44
N GLU A 112 9.69 1.43 8.99
CA GLU A 112 10.65 2.10 8.13
C GLU A 112 10.11 2.37 6.73
N PHE A 113 9.42 1.39 6.13
CA PHE A 113 8.70 1.54 4.86
C PHE A 113 7.75 2.75 4.93
N MET A 114 6.87 2.77 5.93
CA MET A 114 5.93 3.87 6.11
C MET A 114 6.63 5.21 6.38
N HIS A 115 7.72 5.19 7.15
CA HIS A 115 8.54 6.37 7.39
C HIS A 115 9.15 6.95 6.11
N ASN A 116 9.66 6.09 5.23
CA ASN A 116 10.19 6.48 3.92
C ASN A 116 9.09 7.04 3.01
N PHE A 117 7.86 6.57 3.17
CA PHE A 117 6.68 7.13 2.53
C PHE A 117 6.17 8.44 3.17
N GLY A 118 6.81 8.90 4.25
CA GLY A 118 6.49 10.15 4.94
C GLY A 118 5.41 10.01 6.01
N VAL A 119 5.24 8.82 6.58
CA VAL A 119 4.38 8.53 7.73
C VAL A 119 5.25 8.33 8.97
N GLY A 120 5.09 9.18 9.98
CA GLY A 120 5.88 9.05 11.22
C GLY A 120 5.65 7.69 11.90
N LYS A 121 6.72 7.13 12.50
CA LYS A 121 6.72 5.78 13.09
C LYS A 121 5.53 5.49 14.01
N ASN A 122 5.22 6.43 14.92
CA ASN A 122 4.09 6.32 15.86
C ASN A 122 2.70 6.28 15.19
N LYS A 123 2.59 6.78 13.95
CA LYS A 123 1.35 6.80 13.19
C LYS A 123 1.22 5.58 12.28
N ALA A 124 2.33 4.97 11.86
CA ALA A 124 2.33 3.77 11.02
C ALA A 124 1.57 2.62 11.71
N LEU A 125 1.84 2.35 12.99
CA LEU A 125 1.15 1.30 13.74
C LEU A 125 -0.34 1.59 14.04
N LYS A 126 -0.81 2.81 13.77
CA LYS A 126 -2.20 3.24 14.00
C LYS A 126 -2.92 3.56 12.69
N PHE A 127 -2.38 3.11 11.57
CA PHE A 127 -2.94 3.46 10.27
C PHE A 127 -4.14 2.56 9.98
N GLU A 128 -5.33 3.16 10.00
CA GLU A 128 -6.63 2.49 9.87
C GLU A 128 -6.74 1.54 8.65
N PRO A 129 -6.11 1.81 7.50
CA PRO A 129 -6.07 0.87 6.38
C PRO A 129 -5.52 -0.53 6.67
N PHE A 130 -4.80 -0.72 7.77
CA PHE A 130 -4.35 -2.03 8.21
C PHE A 130 -5.33 -2.74 9.14
N GLU A 131 -6.42 -2.09 9.54
CA GLU A 131 -7.48 -2.74 10.29
C GLU A 131 -8.23 -3.73 9.39
N ARG A 132 -8.51 -4.90 9.95
CA ARG A 132 -9.29 -5.93 9.25
C ARG A 132 -10.64 -5.36 8.83
N GLY A 133 -11.01 -5.56 7.58
CA GLY A 133 -12.27 -5.09 7.03
C GLY A 133 -12.26 -3.63 6.58
N TYR A 134 -11.13 -2.92 6.70
CA TYR A 134 -11.05 -1.55 6.20
C TYR A 134 -11.32 -1.47 4.71
N PHE A 135 -10.88 -2.45 3.92
CA PHE A 135 -11.14 -2.51 2.47
C PHE A 135 -12.28 -3.44 2.07
N ASP A 136 -12.95 -4.06 3.05
CA ASP A 136 -14.18 -4.81 2.82
C ASP A 136 -15.30 -3.76 2.68
N ALA A 137 -15.86 -3.63 1.47
CA ALA A 137 -16.90 -2.66 1.14
C ALA A 137 -18.23 -2.99 1.85
#